data_AF-A0A4V2AQT9-F1
#
_entry.id   AF-A0A4V2AQT9-F1
#
_cell.length_a   1.000
_cell.length_b   1.000
_cell.length_c   1.000
_cell.angle_alpha   90.00
_cell.angle_beta   90.00
_cell.angle_gamma   90.00
#
_symmetry.space_group_name_H-M   'P 1'
#
loop_
_entity.id
_entity.type
_entity.pdbx_description
1 polymer ?
#
loop_
_entity_poly.entity_id
_entity_poly.type
_entity_poly.pdbx_seq_one_letter_code
_entity_poly.pdbx_strand_id
1 'polypeptide(L)'
;MVDDGGHLIYLERSDRVASGMVEASIQKAKAAALYGFTTKALEQQITEGHPGFQNLPEILPMEGGVPVVISGQLAGAVGVAGGLSP
;
A
#
# COMPACT_ATOMS: atom_id res chain seq x y z
N MET A 1 -0.86 9.07 1.70
CA MET A 1 0.33 8.92 2.55
C MET A 1 -0.10 8.64 3.97
N VAL A 2 0.62 7.77 4.66
CA VAL A 2 0.37 7.41 6.06
C VAL A 2 1.64 7.57 6.90
N ASP A 3 1.50 7.71 8.22
CA ASP A 3 2.61 7.57 9.17
C ASP A 3 3.09 6.12 9.26
N ASP A 4 4.12 5.89 10.08
CA ASP A 4 4.68 4.56 10.38
C ASP A 4 3.70 3.63 11.11
N GLY A 5 2.69 4.18 11.79
CA GLY A 5 1.56 3.45 12.37
C GLY A 5 0.42 3.16 11.40
N GLY A 6 0.49 3.63 10.14
CA GLY A 6 -0.56 3.46 9.15
C GLY A 6 -1.71 4.48 9.24
N HIS A 7 -1.60 5.54 10.02
CA HIS A 7 -2.62 6.60 10.08
C HIS A 7 -2.49 7.56 8.90
N LEU A 8 -3.62 7.95 8.31
CA LEU A 8 -3.65 8.85 7.15
C LEU A 8 -3.11 10.23 7.51
N ILE A 9 -2.05 10.67 6.82
CA ILE A 9 -1.50 12.04 6.91
C ILE A 9 -2.02 12.91 5.76
N TYR A 10 -2.05 12.35 4.55
CA TYR A 10 -2.37 13.09 3.34
C TYR A 10 -3.08 12.22 2.32
N LEU A 11 -4.09 12.79 1.67
CA LEU A 11 -4.84 12.19 0.58
C LEU A 11 -5.06 13.23 -0.52
N GLU A 12 -4.76 12.83 -1.75
CA GLU A 12 -5.14 13.57 -2.95
C GLU A 12 -5.90 12.63 -3.88
N ARG A 13 -7.03 13.10 -4.39
CA ARG A 13 -7.85 12.35 -5.36
C ARG A 13 -8.06 13.20 -6.60
N SER A 14 -7.66 12.69 -7.75
CA SER A 14 -8.01 13.30 -9.03
C SER A 14 -9.50 13.16 -9.33
N ASP A 15 -10.10 14.17 -9.97
CA ASP A 15 -11.52 14.19 -10.34
C ASP A 15 -11.94 13.03 -11.27
N ARG A 16 -10.98 12.44 -11.99
CA ARG A 16 -11.24 11.41 -13.01
C ARG A 16 -11.17 9.97 -12.47
N VAL A 17 -10.91 9.79 -11.18
CA VAL A 17 -10.71 8.46 -10.58
C VAL A 17 -11.97 8.02 -9.83
N ALA A 18 -12.33 6.74 -9.96
CA ALA A 18 -13.45 6.14 -9.23
C ALA A 18 -13.28 6.31 -7.70
N SER A 19 -14.37 6.60 -6.99
CA SER A 19 -14.35 6.86 -5.55
C SER A 19 -13.70 5.74 -4.73
N GLY A 20 -13.95 4.47 -5.08
CA GLY A 20 -13.37 3.32 -4.39
C GLY A 20 -11.83 3.22 -4.44
N MET A 21 -11.17 3.99 -5.32
CA MET A 21 -9.71 4.03 -5.37
C MET A 21 -9.09 4.83 -4.21
N VAL A 22 -9.89 5.68 -3.54
CA VAL A 22 -9.42 6.38 -2.33
C VAL A 22 -9.01 5.36 -1.28
N GLU A 23 -9.94 4.51 -0.86
CA GLU A 23 -9.72 3.48 0.16
C GLU A 23 -8.68 2.47 -0.29
N ALA A 24 -8.67 2.09 -1.58
CA ALA A 24 -7.63 1.22 -2.11
C ALA A 24 -6.23 1.85 -1.97
N SER A 25 -6.07 3.14 -2.27
CA SER A 25 -4.79 3.83 -2.12
C SER A 25 -4.33 3.92 -0.65
N ILE A 26 -5.27 4.16 0.27
CA ILE A 26 -5.01 4.20 1.70
C ILE A 26 -4.59 2.82 2.20
N GLN A 27 -5.31 1.77 1.82
CA GLN A 27 -5.01 0.40 2.25
C GLN A 27 -3.66 -0.09 1.73
N LYS A 28 -3.30 0.28 0.49
CA LYS A 28 -1.96 -0.01 -0.05
C LYS A 28 -0.85 0.70 0.72
N ALA A 29 -1.05 1.96 1.07
CA ALA A 29 -0.09 2.71 1.89
C ALA A 29 0.05 2.07 3.28
N LYS A 30 -1.08 1.79 3.95
CA LYS A 30 -1.12 1.11 5.25
C LYS A 30 -0.36 -0.21 5.25
N ALA A 31 -0.64 -1.08 4.27
CA ALA A 31 0.06 -2.35 4.15
C ALA A 31 1.58 -2.17 4.06
N ALA A 32 2.03 -1.19 3.27
CA ALA A 32 3.45 -0.90 3.13
C ALA A 32 4.10 -0.31 4.41
N ALA A 33 3.36 0.50 5.17
CA ALA A 33 3.82 0.99 6.47
C ALA A 33 3.89 -0.15 7.51
N LEU A 34 2.81 -0.90 7.70
CA LEU A 34 2.71 -1.89 8.78
C LEU A 34 3.73 -3.03 8.65
N TYR A 35 4.12 -3.39 7.42
CA TYR A 35 4.99 -4.54 7.18
C TYR A 35 6.35 -4.20 6.56
N GLY A 36 6.56 -2.96 6.13
CA GLY A 36 7.83 -2.50 5.57
C GLY A 36 8.20 -3.08 4.19
N PHE A 37 7.27 -3.77 3.51
CA PHE A 37 7.46 -4.24 2.12
C PHE A 37 6.54 -3.49 1.15
N THR A 38 6.87 -3.55 -0.15
CA THR A 38 5.97 -3.00 -1.18
C THR A 38 4.77 -3.92 -1.38
N THR A 39 3.61 -3.36 -1.75
CA THR A 39 2.44 -4.20 -2.05
C THR A 39 2.62 -5.03 -3.32
N LYS A 40 3.55 -4.63 -4.22
CA LYS A 40 4.00 -5.44 -5.36
C LYS A 40 4.73 -6.70 -4.91
N ALA A 41 5.64 -6.59 -3.94
CA ALA A 41 6.32 -7.75 -3.38
C ALA A 41 5.33 -8.71 -2.72
N LEU A 42 4.32 -8.17 -2.03
CA LEU A 42 3.24 -8.98 -1.44
C LEU A 42 2.42 -9.73 -2.50
N GLU A 43 2.01 -9.03 -3.56
CA GLU A 43 1.31 -9.61 -4.72
C GLU A 43 2.13 -10.73 -5.38
N GLN A 44 3.44 -10.52 -5.53
CA GLN A 44 4.35 -11.51 -6.07
C GLN A 44 4.44 -12.75 -5.16
N GLN A 45 4.62 -12.58 -3.85
CA GLN A 45 4.70 -13.71 -2.91
C GLN A 45 3.46 -14.61 -2.98
N ILE A 46 2.28 -14.00 -3.05
CA ILE A 46 1.00 -14.71 -3.19
C ILE A 46 0.95 -15.49 -4.51
N THR A 47 1.35 -14.85 -5.61
CA THR A 47 1.35 -15.46 -6.94
C THR A 47 2.38 -16.58 -7.07
N GLU A 48 3.49 -16.50 -6.33
CA GLU A 48 4.55 -17.53 -6.26
C GLU A 48 4.20 -18.73 -5.38
N GLY A 49 2.96 -18.83 -4.89
CA GLY A 49 2.49 -20.00 -4.14
C GLY A 49 2.58 -19.84 -2.63
N HIS A 50 2.66 -18.61 -2.11
CA HIS A 50 2.58 -18.32 -0.68
C HIS A 50 1.24 -17.63 -0.33
N PRO A 51 0.09 -18.31 -0.47
CA PRO A 51 -1.23 -17.69 -0.27
C PRO A 51 -1.47 -17.23 1.17
N GLY A 52 -0.69 -17.74 2.15
CA GLY A 52 -0.80 -17.33 3.55
C GLY A 52 -0.61 -15.83 3.77
N PHE A 53 0.12 -15.15 2.88
CA PHE A 53 0.26 -13.70 2.90
C PHE A 53 -1.07 -12.96 2.73
N GLN A 54 -2.08 -13.54 2.06
CA GLN A 54 -3.43 -12.95 1.94
C GLN A 54 -4.15 -12.83 3.28
N ASN A 55 -3.73 -13.56 4.31
CA ASN A 55 -4.35 -13.56 5.63
C ASN A 55 -3.75 -12.50 6.58
N LEU A 56 -2.74 -11.74 6.14
CA LEU A 56 -2.22 -10.65 6.95
C LEU A 56 -3.33 -9.60 7.18
N PRO A 57 -3.47 -9.06 8.41
CA PRO A 57 -4.45 -8.02 8.66
C PRO A 57 -4.10 -6.74 7.90
N GLU A 58 -5.13 -5.98 7.51
CA GLU A 58 -4.98 -4.66 6.88
C GLU A 58 -4.08 -4.63 5.63
N ILE A 59 -4.11 -5.67 4.80
CA ILE A 59 -3.42 -5.66 3.51
C ILE A 59 -4.36 -5.44 2.32
N LEU A 60 -3.78 -4.92 1.24
CA LEU A 60 -4.33 -5.03 -0.10
C LEU A 60 -3.18 -5.46 -1.03
N PRO A 61 -3.08 -6.76 -1.39
CA PRO A 61 -1.95 -7.32 -2.14
C PRO A 61 -2.05 -6.99 -3.63
N MET A 62 -1.96 -5.70 -3.93
CA MET A 62 -2.00 -5.15 -5.28
C MET A 62 -0.97 -4.02 -5.36
N GLU A 63 -0.14 -4.03 -6.41
CA GLU A 63 0.89 -3.01 -6.64
C GLU A 63 0.37 -1.57 -6.46
N GLY A 64 1.18 -0.73 -5.80
CA GLY A 64 0.92 0.69 -5.63
C GLY A 64 1.24 1.25 -4.24
N GLY A 65 1.56 0.42 -3.25
CA GLY A 65 2.02 0.83 -1.92
C GLY A 65 3.54 0.67 -1.75
N VAL A 66 4.21 1.71 -1.24
CA VAL A 66 5.67 1.75 -1.07
C VAL A 66 6.03 2.39 0.29
N PRO A 67 6.92 1.79 1.10
CA PRO A 67 7.37 2.36 2.36
C PRO A 67 8.28 3.58 2.13
N VAL A 68 8.20 4.54 3.04
CA VAL A 68 9.10 5.68 3.13
C VAL A 68 10.10 5.41 4.25
N VAL A 69 11.38 5.36 3.92
CA VAL A 69 12.46 5.08 4.88
C VAL A 69 13.38 6.30 4.95
N ILE A 70 13.60 6.81 6.17
CA ILE A 70 14.48 7.94 6.45
C ILE A 70 15.54 7.46 7.43
N SER A 71 16.82 7.61 7.08
CA SER A 71 17.95 7.19 7.93
C SER A 71 17.86 5.72 8.37
N GLY A 72 17.35 4.84 7.50
CA GLY A 72 17.19 3.40 7.79
C GLY A 72 15.99 3.07 8.69
N GLN A 73 15.19 4.05 9.10
CA GLN A 73 13.97 3.84 9.87
C GLN A 73 12.74 4.06 8.99
N LEU A 74 11.74 3.21 9.14
CA LEU A 74 10.44 3.40 8.53
C LEU A 74 9.81 4.68 9.08
N ALA A 75 9.45 5.61 8.20
CA ALA A 75 8.81 6.88 8.53
C ALA A 75 7.34 6.94 8.10
N GLY A 76 6.87 5.92 7.37
CA GLY A 76 5.49 5.84 6.86
C GLY A 76 5.45 5.19 5.49
N ALA A 77 4.42 5.50 4.70
CA ALA A 77 4.26 4.95 3.36
C ALA A 77 3.40 5.82 2.43
N VAL A 78 3.58 5.60 1.14
CA VAL A 78 2.76 6.18 0.07
C VAL A 78 1.97 5.06 -0.61
N GLY A 79 0.75 5.36 -1.03
CA GLY A 79 -0.11 4.43 -1.76
C GLY A 79 -0.80 5.15 -2.91
N VAL A 80 -0.90 4.48 -4.06
CA VAL A 80 -1.53 4.99 -5.29
C VAL A 80 -2.52 3.96 -5.83
N ALA A 81 -3.64 4.44 -6.35
CA ALA A 81 -4.65 3.63 -7.01
C ALA A 81 -5.34 4.42 -8.14
N GLY A 82 -6.01 3.72 -9.05
CA GLY A 82 -6.72 4.30 -10.19
C GLY A 82 -5.90 4.47 -11.46
N GLY A 83 -4.59 4.21 -11.42
CA GLY A 83 -3.77 3.99 -12.61
C GLY A 83 -3.91 2.56 -13.12
N LEU A 84 -3.74 2.36 -14.43
CA LEU A 84 -3.49 1.03 -14.99
C LEU A 84 -2.05 0.65 -14.63
N SER A 85 -1.88 -0.38 -13.81
CA SER A 85 -0.56 -1.03 -13.66
C SER A 85 -0.21 -1.68 -15.01
N PRO A 86 0.98 -1.45 -15.58
CA PRO A 86 1.41 -2.04 -16.85
C PRO A 86 1.65 -3.55 -16.75
#